data_AF-A0A371HA81-F1
#
_entry.id   AF-A0A371HA81-F1
#
_cell.length_a   1.000
_cell.length_b   1.000
_cell.length_c   1.000
_cell.angle_alpha   90.00
_cell.angle_beta   90.00
_cell.angle_gamma   90.00
#
_symmetry.space_group_name_H-M   'P 1'
#
loop_
_entity.id
_entity.type
_entity.pdbx_description
1 polymer ?
#
loop_
_entity_poly.entity_id
_entity_poly.type
_entity_poly.pdbx_seq_one_letter_code
_entity_poly.pdbx_strand_id
1 'polypeptide(L)'
;MDVPKHRGTRTTSLRDASESSKMEGTGSWDALEWTKIEPISRFVSHGNLDFLLEEEQIVAEGHGVVLVNTDDAGTLMVTNFRLIFLSEGTRKVIALGTIPLATIEKFNKIVSS
;
A
#
# COMPACT_ATOMS: atom_id res chain seq x y z
N MET A 1 -17.50 73.38 4.37
CA MET A 1 -17.24 73.49 5.81
C MET A 1 -17.64 72.19 6.49
N ASP A 2 -16.95 71.90 7.59
CA ASP A 2 -16.58 70.63 8.23
C ASP A 2 -17.61 69.55 8.65
N VAL A 3 -17.03 68.35 8.76
CA VAL A 3 -17.32 67.04 9.43
C VAL A 3 -17.65 67.19 10.95
N PRO A 4 -18.05 66.19 11.81
CA PRO A 4 -18.14 64.70 11.69
C PRO A 4 -19.40 63.99 12.30
N LYS A 5 -19.57 62.65 12.10
CA LYS A 5 -19.27 61.60 13.12
C LYS A 5 -19.54 60.15 12.64
N HIS A 6 -18.47 59.35 12.75
CA HIS A 6 -18.31 57.92 12.45
C HIS A 6 -19.22 56.96 13.24
N ARG A 7 -19.65 55.87 12.59
CA ARG A 7 -20.14 54.64 13.27
C ARG A 7 -19.56 53.38 12.61
N GLY A 8 -18.69 52.69 13.35
CA GLY A 8 -18.47 51.24 13.28
C GLY A 8 -17.40 50.69 12.34
N THR A 9 -16.13 50.66 12.77
CA THR A 9 -15.07 49.87 12.13
C THR A 9 -14.70 48.68 13.00
N ARG A 10 -14.64 47.50 12.36
CA ARG A 10 -14.19 46.19 12.86
C ARG A 10 -12.90 46.30 13.68
N THR A 11 -12.85 45.65 14.84
CA THR A 11 -11.60 45.27 15.50
C THR A 11 -11.64 43.79 15.87
N THR A 12 -10.57 43.14 15.46
CA THR A 12 -10.15 41.78 15.74
C THR A 12 -9.78 41.62 17.21
N SER A 13 -10.18 40.53 17.86
CA SER A 13 -9.57 40.07 19.11
C SER A 13 -9.06 38.65 18.94
N LEU A 14 -7.75 38.54 18.70
CA LEU A 14 -6.92 37.36 18.91
C LEU A 14 -6.52 37.36 20.39
N ARG A 15 -7.05 36.41 21.15
CA ARG A 15 -6.68 35.99 22.53
C ARG A 15 -7.20 34.55 22.66
N ASP A 16 -6.49 33.53 23.10
CA ASP A 16 -5.26 33.43 23.88
C ASP A 16 -4.47 32.18 23.43
N ALA A 17 -3.14 32.26 23.54
CA ALA A 17 -2.24 31.12 23.49
C ALA A 17 -2.09 30.51 24.90
N SER A 18 -1.63 29.25 24.97
CA SER A 18 -1.57 28.31 26.12
C SER A 18 -2.88 27.55 26.31
N GLU A 19 -2.97 26.23 26.09
CA GLU A 19 -2.06 25.19 26.56
C GLU A 19 -1.64 24.22 25.44
N SER A 20 -0.33 24.20 25.19
CA SER A 20 0.37 23.13 24.48
C SER A 20 0.32 21.87 25.37
N SER A 21 -0.63 20.98 25.11
CA SER A 21 -0.50 19.60 25.59
C SER A 21 0.57 18.93 24.75
N LYS A 22 1.73 18.72 25.39
CA LYS A 22 2.81 17.85 24.90
C LYS A 22 2.22 16.51 24.48
N MET A 23 2.03 16.31 23.18
CA MET A 23 1.98 14.97 22.63
C MET A 23 3.42 14.58 22.35
N GLU A 24 4.11 14.10 23.40
CA GLU A 24 5.41 13.48 23.29
C GLU A 24 5.21 12.09 22.67
N GLY A 25 4.97 12.10 21.36
CA GLY A 25 4.87 10.92 20.51
C GLY A 25 6.19 10.73 19.78
N THR A 26 7.30 10.60 20.51
CA THR A 26 8.55 10.02 20.00
C THR A 26 8.33 8.52 19.81
N GLY A 27 7.46 8.17 18.87
CA GLY A 27 7.40 6.85 18.28
C GLY A 27 8.63 6.72 17.39
N SER A 28 9.71 6.19 17.96
CA SER A 28 10.87 5.72 17.21
C SER A 28 10.38 4.83 16.08
N TRP A 29 10.52 5.32 14.85
CA TRP A 29 10.32 4.53 13.64
C TRP A 29 11.53 3.62 13.36
N ASP A 30 12.52 3.58 14.26
CA ASP A 30 13.77 2.83 14.09
C ASP A 30 13.62 1.31 14.31
N ALA A 31 12.42 0.83 14.62
CA ALA A 31 12.17 -0.58 14.96
C ALA A 31 11.45 -1.40 13.88
N LEU A 32 11.30 -0.88 12.66
CA LEU A 32 10.96 -1.73 11.52
C LEU A 32 12.25 -2.31 10.94
N GLU A 33 12.77 -3.33 11.63
CA GLU A 33 13.79 -4.22 11.07
C GLU A 33 13.10 -5.06 9.97
N TRP A 34 12.92 -4.44 8.81
CA TRP A 34 12.50 -5.13 7.60
C TRP A 34 13.54 -6.21 7.34
N THR A 35 13.22 -7.46 7.69
CA THR A 35 14.05 -8.62 7.34
C THR A 35 14.49 -8.45 5.90
N LYS A 36 15.79 -8.23 5.72
CA LYS A 36 16.41 -7.94 4.43
C LYS A 36 16.20 -9.16 3.54
N ILE A 37 15.12 -9.16 2.77
CA ILE A 37 14.88 -10.18 1.75
C ILE A 37 15.86 -9.83 0.64
N GLU A 38 16.97 -10.57 0.57
CA GLU A 38 17.85 -10.45 -0.58
C GLU A 38 17.03 -10.83 -1.82
N PRO A 39 17.02 -10.00 -2.87
CA PRO A 39 16.31 -10.34 -4.09
C PRO A 39 16.96 -11.60 -4.64
N ILE A 40 16.25 -12.72 -4.51
CA ILE A 40 16.71 -13.98 -5.07
C ILE A 40 16.57 -13.81 -6.57
N SER A 41 17.69 -13.60 -7.27
CA SER A 41 17.74 -13.65 -8.74
C SER A 41 17.60 -15.10 -9.19
N ARG A 42 16.49 -15.75 -8.83
CA ARG A 42 16.05 -16.93 -9.55
C ARG A 42 15.59 -16.39 -10.90
N PHE A 43 16.28 -16.81 -11.95
CA PHE A 43 15.82 -16.64 -13.32
C PHE A 43 14.44 -17.31 -13.41
N VAL A 44 13.39 -16.53 -13.15
CA VAL A 44 12.03 -16.90 -13.52
C VAL A 44 12.10 -17.04 -15.03
N SER A 45 11.74 -18.21 -15.58
CA SER A 45 11.69 -18.37 -17.02
C SER A 45 10.86 -17.21 -17.56
N HIS A 46 11.42 -16.38 -18.44
CA HIS A 46 10.74 -15.27 -19.10
C HIS A 46 9.62 -15.78 -20.04
N GLY A 47 8.73 -16.63 -19.54
CA GLY A 47 7.49 -16.98 -20.21
C GLY A 47 6.63 -15.74 -20.20
N ASN A 48 6.64 -15.00 -21.32
CA ASN A 48 5.71 -13.93 -21.70
C ASN A 48 5.06 -13.22 -20.49
N LEU A 49 5.88 -12.52 -19.70
CA LEU A 49 5.45 -11.69 -18.58
C LEU A 49 4.94 -10.32 -19.08
N ASP A 50 4.23 -10.32 -20.22
CA ASP A 50 3.75 -9.11 -20.90
C ASP A 50 2.74 -8.32 -20.06
N PHE A 51 2.31 -8.88 -18.93
CA PHE A 51 1.45 -8.24 -17.95
C PHE A 51 2.20 -7.39 -16.91
N LEU A 52 3.53 -7.48 -16.83
CA LEU A 52 4.34 -6.63 -15.95
C LEU A 52 4.47 -5.22 -16.53
N LEU A 53 4.45 -4.22 -15.66
CA LEU A 53 4.74 -2.84 -16.03
C LEU A 53 6.25 -2.65 -16.27
N GLU A 54 6.61 -1.53 -16.90
CA GLU A 54 8.01 -1.12 -17.03
C GLU A 54 8.66 -1.02 -15.63
N GLU A 55 9.83 -1.62 -15.45
CA GLU A 55 10.57 -1.75 -14.17
C GLU A 55 9.88 -2.57 -13.06
N GLU A 56 8.73 -3.20 -13.33
CA GLU A 56 8.09 -4.11 -12.38
C GLU A 56 8.84 -5.45 -12.33
N GLN A 57 9.26 -5.86 -11.14
CA GLN A 57 10.07 -7.06 -10.92
C GLN A 57 9.36 -8.02 -9.96
N ILE A 58 9.43 -9.31 -10.27
CA ILE A 58 8.93 -10.37 -9.40
C ILE A 58 9.93 -10.56 -8.25
N VAL A 59 9.44 -10.42 -7.02
CA VAL A 59 10.21 -10.58 -5.78
C VAL A 59 10.07 -12.00 -5.23
N ALA A 60 8.87 -12.59 -5.36
CA ALA A 60 8.58 -13.94 -4.91
C ALA A 60 7.43 -14.59 -5.69
N GLU A 61 7.37 -15.92 -5.67
CA GLU A 61 6.30 -16.70 -6.29
C GLU A 61 5.86 -17.84 -5.38
N GLY A 62 4.55 -18.10 -5.34
CA GLY A 62 3.94 -19.26 -4.72
C GLY A 62 3.14 -20.04 -5.76
N HIS A 63 3.46 -21.32 -5.94
CA HIS A 63 2.78 -22.21 -6.88
C HIS A 63 1.67 -23.01 -6.18
N GLY A 64 0.65 -23.42 -6.93
CA GLY A 64 -0.48 -24.20 -6.39
C GLY A 64 -1.36 -23.42 -5.41
N VAL A 65 -1.36 -22.09 -5.52
CA VAL A 65 -2.20 -21.22 -4.70
C VAL A 65 -3.62 -21.24 -5.28
N VAL A 66 -4.63 -21.38 -4.41
CA VAL A 66 -6.04 -21.36 -4.83
C VAL A 66 -6.63 -19.98 -4.55
N LEU A 67 -7.16 -19.33 -5.60
CA LEU A 67 -7.95 -18.12 -5.46
C LEU A 67 -9.39 -18.51 -5.09
N VAL A 68 -9.71 -18.42 -3.80
CA VAL A 68 -10.98 -18.90 -3.21
C VAL A 68 -12.22 -18.34 -3.92
N ASN A 69 -12.19 -17.08 -4.38
CA ASN A 69 -13.32 -16.45 -5.06
C ASN A 69 -13.73 -17.15 -6.36
N THR A 70 -12.80 -17.83 -7.02
CA THR A 70 -13.01 -18.49 -8.31
C THR A 70 -12.77 -20.00 -8.25
N ASP A 71 -12.31 -20.51 -7.10
CA ASP A 71 -11.85 -21.90 -6.90
C ASP A 71 -10.80 -22.33 -7.95
N ASP A 72 -9.99 -21.38 -8.41
CA ASP A 72 -9.00 -21.60 -9.45
C ASP A 72 -7.61 -21.73 -8.83
N ALA A 73 -6.86 -22.73 -9.26
CA ALA A 73 -5.48 -22.95 -8.84
C ALA A 73 -4.52 -22.21 -9.77
N GLY A 74 -3.41 -21.73 -9.23
CA GLY A 74 -2.47 -20.94 -10.00
C GLY A 74 -1.20 -20.58 -9.27
N THR A 75 -0.49 -19.63 -9.86
CA THR A 75 0.72 -19.03 -9.28
C THR A 75 0.38 -17.64 -8.75
N LEU A 76 0.66 -17.40 -7.47
CA LEU A 76 0.64 -16.07 -6.88
C LEU A 76 2.04 -15.46 -6.98
N MET A 77 2.16 -14.37 -7.71
CA MET A 77 3.40 -13.63 -7.92
C MET A 77 3.35 -12.36 -7.08
N VAL A 78 4.39 -12.12 -6.30
CA VAL A 78 4.60 -10.88 -5.54
C VAL A 78 5.61 -10.05 -6.30
N THR A 79 5.21 -8.88 -6.78
CA THR A 79 6.14 -7.93 -7.43
C THR A 79 6.55 -6.84 -6.46
N ASN A 80 7.43 -5.93 -6.90
CA ASN A 80 7.73 -4.68 -6.18
C ASN A 80 6.58 -3.65 -6.23
N PHE A 81 5.46 -3.95 -6.88
CA PHE A 81 4.33 -3.03 -7.06
C PHE A 81 2.97 -3.61 -6.62
N ARG A 82 2.70 -4.88 -6.92
CA ARG A 82 1.40 -5.55 -6.69
C ARG A 82 1.53 -7.05 -6.52
N LEU A 83 0.49 -7.66 -5.98
CA LEU A 83 0.24 -9.08 -6.14
C LEU A 83 -0.38 -9.33 -7.51
N ILE A 84 -0.05 -10.44 -8.14
CA ILE A 84 -0.62 -10.90 -9.41
C ILE A 84 -0.95 -12.39 -9.28
N PHE A 85 -2.18 -12.77 -9.58
CA PHE A 85 -2.58 -14.17 -9.65
C PHE A 85 -2.68 -14.62 -11.11
N LEU A 86 -1.87 -15.61 -11.47
CA LEU A 86 -1.89 -16.26 -12.77
C LEU A 86 -2.58 -17.63 -12.65
N SER A 87 -3.74 -17.77 -13.31
CA SER A 87 -4.50 -19.01 -13.37
C SER A 87 -3.71 -20.10 -14.11
N GLU A 88 -3.62 -21.30 -13.53
CA GLU A 88 -3.01 -22.45 -14.19
C GLU A 88 -3.90 -22.98 -15.33
N GLY A 89 -5.21 -23.02 -15.10
CA GLY A 89 -6.18 -23.53 -16.07
C GLY A 89 -6.30 -22.64 -17.31
N THR A 90 -6.41 -21.33 -17.12
CA THR A 90 -6.61 -20.38 -18.25
C THR A 90 -5.32 -19.75 -18.75
N ARG A 91 -4.22 -19.84 -17.98
CA ARG A 91 -2.94 -19.15 -18.24
C ARG A 91 -3.10 -17.65 -18.41
N LYS A 92 -4.05 -17.06 -17.68
CA LYS A 92 -4.35 -15.62 -17.70
C LYS A 92 -4.26 -15.03 -16.32
N VAL A 93 -3.89 -13.76 -16.26
CA VAL A 93 -3.96 -12.96 -15.03
C VAL A 93 -5.43 -12.77 -14.65
N ILE A 94 -5.75 -13.09 -13.40
CA ILE A 94 -7.09 -12.91 -12.85
C ILE A 94 -7.15 -11.56 -12.13
N ALA A 95 -7.99 -10.65 -12.61
CA ALA A 95 -8.09 -9.29 -12.08
C ALA A 95 -8.40 -9.24 -10.58
N LEU A 96 -9.21 -10.17 -10.05
CA LEU A 96 -9.52 -10.26 -8.61
C LEU A 96 -8.29 -10.59 -7.76
N GLY A 97 -7.31 -11.30 -8.32
CA GLY A 97 -6.04 -11.62 -7.65
C GLY A 97 -4.93 -10.62 -7.94
N THR A 98 -5.24 -9.50 -8.60
CA THR A 98 -4.28 -8.43 -8.89
C THR A 98 -4.51 -7.25 -7.95
N ILE A 99 -3.64 -7.09 -6.95
CA ILE A 99 -3.84 -6.16 -5.83
C ILE A 99 -2.59 -5.31 -5.63
N PRO A 100 -2.63 -3.97 -5.82
CA PRO A 100 -1.49 -3.10 -5.54
C PRO A 100 -1.05 -3.20 -4.09
N LEU A 101 0.26 -3.31 -3.85
CA LEU A 101 0.79 -3.46 -2.48
C LEU A 101 0.41 -2.28 -1.59
N ALA A 102 0.36 -1.07 -2.16
CA ALA A 102 -0.04 0.15 -1.46
C ALA A 102 -1.49 0.13 -0.93
N THR A 103 -2.33 -0.80 -1.39
CA THR A 103 -3.74 -0.93 -0.95
C THR A 103 -3.93 -1.98 0.13
N ILE A 104 -2.90 -2.77 0.45
CA ILE A 104 -2.97 -3.83 1.45
C ILE A 104 -2.67 -3.24 2.83
N GLU A 105 -3.72 -3.06 3.64
CA GLU A 105 -3.57 -2.54 5.00
C GLU A 105 -3.21 -3.63 6.03
N LYS A 106 -3.54 -4.89 5.74
CA LYS A 106 -3.37 -6.01 6.68
C LYS A 106 -3.24 -7.35 5.97
N PHE A 107 -2.28 -8.16 6.39
CA PHE A 107 -2.16 -9.58 6.02
C PHE A 107 -2.41 -10.47 7.24
N ASN A 108 -3.23 -11.52 7.08
CA ASN A 108 -3.48 -12.50 8.14
C ASN A 108 -3.19 -13.90 7.63
N LYS A 109 -2.41 -14.66 8.38
CA LYS A 109 -2.27 -16.10 8.17
C LYS A 109 -3.41 -16.81 8.87
N ILE A 110 -4.32 -17.40 8.10
CA ILE A 110 -5.36 -18.28 8.63
C ILE A 110 -4.82 -19.70 8.59
N VAL A 111 -4.77 -20.36 9.75
CA VAL A 111 -4.43 -21.78 9.84
C VAL A 111 -5.74 -22.54 9.96
N SER A 112 -6.09 -23.30 8.92
CA SER A 112 -7.17 -24.29 9.03
C SER A 112 -6.61 -25.52 9.72
N SER A 113 -7.09 -25.76 10.95
CA SER A 113 -6.85 -26.96 11.75
C SER A 113 -7.54 -28.20 11.19
#